data_AF-A0A1G6HQH6-F1
#
_entry.id   AF-A0A1G6HQH6-F1
#
_cell.length_a   1.000
_cell.length_b   1.000
_cell.length_c   1.000
_cell.angle_alpha   90.00
_cell.angle_beta   90.00
_cell.angle_gamma   90.00
#
_symmetry.space_group_name_H-M   'P 1'
#
loop_
_entity.id
_entity.type
_entity.pdbx_description
1 polymer ?
#
loop_
_entity_poly.entity_id
_entity_poly.type
_entity_poly.pdbx_seq_one_letter_code
_entity_poly.pdbx_strand_id
1 'polypeptide(L)'
;MSDMNAMRIERLQMDIVSLQSRLTVVQKQLEELGKAREGLTKVKDEADGEKHLVSNPELNHEVTRGKETAKHRERRASVMSDYKKLVACIGSMIFLIDQKMVSLATEGSGYMTSISSKKNLVSELKKS
;
A
#
# COMPACT_ATOMS: atom_id res chain seq x y z
N MET A 1 -38.22 -21.78 -20.96
CA MET A 1 -37.42 -21.61 -19.73
C MET A 1 -38.17 -22.27 -18.59
N SER A 2 -37.57 -23.25 -17.92
CA SER A 2 -38.20 -23.93 -16.77
C SER A 2 -38.14 -23.04 -15.52
N ASP A 3 -39.10 -23.19 -14.60
CA ASP A 3 -39.09 -22.48 -13.30
C ASP A 3 -37.79 -22.73 -12.52
N MET A 4 -37.20 -23.91 -12.69
CA MET A 4 -35.90 -24.28 -12.12
C MET A 4 -34.74 -23.45 -12.69
N ASN A 5 -34.75 -23.15 -14.00
CA ASN A 5 -33.74 -22.27 -14.61
C ASN A 5 -33.89 -20.83 -14.11
N ALA A 6 -35.13 -20.35 -13.93
CA ALA A 6 -35.39 -19.02 -13.40
C ALA A 6 -34.84 -18.84 -11.97
N MET A 7 -35.13 -19.77 -11.06
CA MET A 7 -34.60 -19.74 -9.67
C MET A 7 -33.07 -19.81 -9.64
N ARG A 8 -32.47 -20.61 -10.53
CA ARG A 8 -31.00 -20.72 -10.60
C ARG A 8 -30.36 -19.45 -11.11
N ILE A 9 -30.98 -18.77 -12.08
CA ILE A 9 -30.54 -17.46 -12.56
C ILE A 9 -30.58 -16.42 -11.44
N GLU A 10 -31.68 -16.33 -10.68
CA GLU A 10 -31.79 -15.38 -9.56
C GLU A 10 -30.69 -15.59 -8.52
N ARG A 11 -30.44 -16.84 -8.12
CA ARG A 11 -29.37 -17.15 -7.16
C ARG A 11 -27.99 -16.73 -7.69
N LEU A 12 -27.70 -16.99 -8.96
CA LEU A 12 -26.44 -16.57 -9.57
C LEU A 12 -26.31 -15.05 -9.65
N GLN A 13 -27.41 -14.33 -9.88
CA GLN A 13 -27.43 -12.88 -9.88
C GLN A 13 -27.16 -12.30 -8.48
N MET A 14 -27.75 -12.88 -7.43
CA MET A 14 -27.46 -12.50 -6.04
C MET A 14 -25.97 -12.71 -5.70
N ASP A 15 -25.41 -13.86 -6.09
CA ASP A 15 -23.98 -14.15 -5.92
C ASP A 15 -23.10 -13.12 -6.64
N ILE A 16 -23.45 -12.76 -7.88
CA ILE A 16 -22.72 -11.74 -8.66
C ILE A 16 -22.73 -10.40 -7.93
N VAL A 17 -23.89 -9.95 -7.44
CA VAL A 17 -24.01 -8.67 -6.70
C VAL A 17 -23.17 -8.70 -5.42
N SER A 18 -23.19 -9.81 -4.68
CA SER A 18 -22.35 -9.98 -3.48
C SER A 18 -20.86 -9.91 -3.80
N LEU A 19 -20.41 -10.60 -4.86
CA LEU A 19 -19.02 -10.58 -5.30
C LEU A 19 -18.59 -9.21 -5.81
N GLN A 20 -19.46 -8.48 -6.50
CA GLN A 20 -19.21 -7.11 -6.94
C GLN A 20 -19.02 -6.17 -5.75
N SER A 21 -19.85 -6.30 -4.71
CA SER A 21 -19.70 -5.51 -3.47
C SER A 21 -18.34 -5.77 -2.82
N ARG A 22 -17.92 -7.04 -2.71
CA ARG A 22 -16.58 -7.41 -2.17
C ARG A 22 -15.45 -6.85 -3.03
N LEU A 23 -15.59 -6.90 -4.37
CA LEU A 23 -14.61 -6.34 -5.28
C LEU A 23 -14.44 -4.82 -5.08
N THR A 24 -15.53 -4.07 -4.90
CA THR A 24 -15.48 -2.64 -4.59
C THR A 24 -14.72 -2.36 -3.29
N VAL A 25 -14.92 -3.17 -2.26
CA VAL A 25 -14.18 -3.04 -1.00
C VAL A 25 -12.68 -3.28 -1.21
N VAL A 26 -12.31 -4.34 -1.93
CA VAL A 26 -10.90 -4.63 -2.27
C VAL A 26 -10.25 -3.47 -3.04
N GLN A 27 -10.96 -2.92 -4.03
CA GLN A 27 -10.46 -1.78 -4.82
C GLN A 27 -10.22 -0.54 -3.96
N LYS A 28 -11.15 -0.23 -3.04
CA LYS A 28 -10.99 0.88 -2.09
C LYS A 28 -9.79 0.67 -1.17
N GLN A 29 -9.62 -0.54 -0.64
CA GLN A 29 -8.47 -0.87 0.21
C GLN A 29 -7.14 -0.75 -0.55
N LEU A 30 -7.09 -1.17 -1.82
CA LEU A 30 -5.91 -1.00 -2.67
C LEU A 30 -5.56 0.48 -2.88
N GLU A 31 -6.58 1.33 -3.10
CA GLU A 31 -6.38 2.78 -3.24
C GLU A 31 -5.83 3.40 -1.94
N GLU A 32 -6.42 3.07 -0.79
CA GLU A 32 -5.98 3.55 0.52
C GLU A 32 -4.54 3.12 0.84
N LEU A 33 -4.20 1.86 0.57
CA LEU A 33 -2.84 1.34 0.74
C LEU A 33 -1.85 2.01 -0.23
N GLY A 34 -2.24 2.26 -1.47
CA GLY A 34 -1.43 3.00 -2.44
C GLY A 34 -1.09 4.41 -1.94
N LYS A 35 -2.07 5.14 -1.43
CA LYS A 35 -1.86 6.48 -0.84
C LYS A 35 -0.95 6.43 0.39
N ALA A 36 -1.15 5.45 1.27
CA ALA A 36 -0.31 5.27 2.45
C ALA A 36 1.15 4.96 2.07
N ARG A 37 1.35 4.09 1.07
CA ARG A 37 2.67 3.75 0.52
C ARG A 37 3.38 4.97 -0.07
N GLU A 38 2.68 5.78 -0.85
CA GLU A 38 3.22 7.03 -1.41
C GLU A 38 3.60 8.01 -0.30
N GLY A 39 2.75 8.18 0.72
CA GLY A 39 3.04 9.02 1.87
C GLY A 39 4.29 8.59 2.62
N LEU A 40 4.41 7.28 2.92
CA LEU A 40 5.60 6.73 3.57
C LEU A 40 6.86 6.87 2.72
N THR A 41 6.74 6.72 1.40
CA THR A 41 7.88 6.91 0.48
C THR A 41 8.39 8.36 0.54
N LYS A 42 7.48 9.34 0.51
CA LYS A 42 7.85 10.76 0.67
C LYS A 42 8.55 11.03 2.00
N VAL A 43 7.99 10.55 3.11
CA VAL A 43 8.61 10.71 4.44
C VAL A 43 9.99 10.05 4.50
N LYS A 44 10.18 8.90 3.84
CA LYS A 44 11.47 8.23 3.76
C LYS A 44 12.48 9.08 2.97
N ASP A 45 12.08 9.60 1.81
CA ASP A 45 12.94 10.42 0.95
C ASP A 45 13.30 11.75 1.62
N GLU A 46 12.36 12.38 2.32
CA GLU A 46 12.58 13.56 3.15
C GLU A 46 13.59 13.28 4.28
N ALA A 47 13.41 12.16 5.01
CA ALA A 47 14.34 11.76 6.06
C ALA A 47 15.76 11.47 5.53
N ASP A 48 15.88 10.88 4.34
CA ASP A 48 17.17 10.69 3.67
C ASP A 48 17.79 12.02 3.20
N GLY A 49 16.97 13.01 2.82
CA GLY A 49 17.41 14.37 2.52
C GLY A 49 17.93 15.11 3.75
N GLU A 50 17.20 15.08 4.86
CA GLU A 50 17.58 15.74 6.12
C GLU A 50 18.85 15.14 6.74
N LYS A 51 19.08 13.84 6.57
CA LYS A 51 20.30 13.16 6.99
C LYS A 51 21.57 13.83 6.42
N HIS A 52 21.50 14.41 5.22
CA HIS A 52 22.62 15.15 4.64
C HIS A 52 22.95 16.41 5.46
N LEU A 53 21.94 17.13 5.95
CA LEU A 53 22.11 18.33 6.76
C LEU A 53 22.74 18.02 8.13
N VAL A 54 22.37 16.89 8.73
CA VAL A 54 23.00 16.41 9.97
C VAL A 54 24.47 16.04 9.76
N SER A 55 24.79 15.47 8.59
CA SER A 55 26.15 15.05 8.25
C SER A 55 27.07 16.24 7.91
N ASN A 56 26.51 17.28 7.29
CA ASN A 56 27.23 18.45 6.80
C ASN A 56 26.52 19.75 7.28
N PRO A 57 26.63 20.11 8.57
CA PRO A 57 25.99 21.33 9.06
C PRO A 57 26.65 22.57 8.44
N GLU A 58 25.83 23.47 7.92
CA GLU A 58 26.29 24.79 7.50
C GLU A 58 26.77 25.56 8.74
N LEU A 59 28.06 25.87 8.77
CA LEU A 59 28.68 26.61 9.87
C LEU A 59 29.14 27.96 9.31
N ASN A 60 28.50 29.03 9.80
CA ASN A 60 28.61 30.39 9.27
C ASN A 60 30.03 31.00 9.36
N HIS A 61 30.95 30.39 10.11
CA HIS A 61 32.33 30.85 10.27
C HIS A 61 33.33 29.69 10.26
N GLU A 62 34.35 29.75 9.38
CA GLU A 62 35.39 28.73 9.26
C GLU A 62 36.19 28.51 10.56
N VAL A 63 36.40 29.57 11.35
CA VAL A 63 37.21 29.53 12.58
C VAL A 63 36.54 28.72 13.69
N THR A 64 35.21 28.75 13.80
CA THR A 64 34.45 28.01 14.81
C THR A 64 33.99 26.64 14.30
N ARG A 65 34.07 26.41 12.98
CA ARG A 65 33.59 25.20 12.31
C ARG A 65 34.10 23.91 12.96
N GLY A 66 35.40 23.82 13.24
CA GLY A 66 36.00 22.63 13.86
C GLY A 66 35.59 22.39 15.32
N LYS A 67 35.49 23.45 16.12
CA LYS A 67 35.15 23.36 17.56
C LYS A 67 33.68 23.00 17.78
N GLU A 68 32.76 23.65 17.07
CA GLU A 68 31.33 23.34 17.15
C GLU A 68 31.01 21.95 16.57
N THR A 69 31.75 21.55 15.51
CA THR A 69 31.65 20.19 14.96
C THR A 69 32.08 19.13 15.97
N ALA A 70 33.16 19.35 16.73
CA ALA A 70 33.59 18.40 17.75
C ALA A 70 32.60 18.34 18.93
N LYS A 71 32.11 19.49 19.39
CA LYS A 71 31.20 19.64 20.54
C LYS A 71 29.87 18.89 20.37
N HIS A 72 29.38 18.79 19.15
CA HIS A 72 28.09 18.15 18.86
C HIS A 72 28.23 16.75 18.24
N ARG A 73 29.43 16.17 18.21
CA ARG A 73 29.69 14.89 17.52
C ARG A 73 28.82 13.74 18.03
N GLU A 74 28.74 13.56 19.34
CA GLU A 74 27.93 12.49 19.96
C GLU A 74 26.44 12.68 19.70
N ARG A 75 25.94 13.92 19.82
CA ARG A 75 24.54 14.23 19.51
C ARG A 75 24.21 13.95 18.05
N ARG A 76 25.07 14.33 17.11
CA ARG A 76 24.89 14.01 15.68
C ARG A 76 24.95 12.51 15.43
N ALA A 77 25.84 11.78 16.10
CA ALA A 77 25.89 10.31 15.98
C ALA A 77 24.58 9.66 16.49
N SER A 78 24.02 10.15 17.60
CA SER A 78 22.72 9.70 18.11
C SER A 78 21.60 9.98 17.11
N VAL A 79 21.51 11.22 16.61
CA VAL A 79 20.51 11.62 15.60
C VAL A 79 20.62 10.75 14.34
N MET A 80 21.84 10.52 13.83
CA MET A 80 22.08 9.64 12.68
C MET A 80 21.67 8.19 12.94
N SER A 81 21.84 7.69 14.16
CA SER A 81 21.37 6.36 14.56
C SER A 81 19.84 6.30 14.55
N ASP A 82 19.16 7.30 15.09
CA ASP A 82 17.70 7.33 15.14
C ASP A 82 17.09 7.52 13.74
N TYR A 83 17.73 8.29 12.85
CA TYR A 83 17.37 8.35 11.43
C TYR A 83 17.45 6.96 10.76
N LYS A 84 18.52 6.20 11.00
CA LYS A 84 18.65 4.84 10.44
C LYS A 84 17.51 3.93 10.91
N LYS A 85 17.13 4.02 12.19
CA LYS A 85 15.99 3.25 12.74
C LYS A 85 14.67 3.68 12.11
N LEU A 86 14.45 4.98 11.93
CA LEU A 86 13.26 5.53 11.29
C LEU A 86 13.13 5.04 9.85
N VAL A 87 14.18 5.17 9.03
CA VAL A 87 14.19 4.72 7.64
C VAL A 87 13.96 3.21 7.55
N ALA A 88 14.57 2.41 8.44
CA ALA A 88 14.34 0.97 8.50
C ALA A 88 12.89 0.61 8.87
N CYS A 89 12.30 1.35 9.81
CA CYS A 89 10.91 1.19 10.22
C CYS A 89 9.95 1.51 9.06
N ILE A 90 10.15 2.65 8.39
CA ILE A 90 9.36 3.04 7.22
C ILE A 90 9.50 2.01 6.09
N GLY A 91 10.73 1.54 5.82
CA GLY A 91 10.96 0.48 4.82
C GLY A 91 10.20 -0.80 5.14
N SER A 92 10.11 -1.18 6.42
CA SER A 92 9.33 -2.34 6.87
C SER A 92 7.83 -2.13 6.69
N MET A 93 7.32 -0.93 6.97
CA MET A 93 5.91 -0.59 6.75
C MET A 93 5.54 -0.62 5.26
N ILE A 94 6.38 -0.06 4.39
CA ILE A 94 6.19 -0.11 2.92
C ILE A 94 6.16 -1.56 2.45
N PHE A 95 7.07 -2.39 2.93
CA PHE A 95 7.10 -3.81 2.58
C PHE A 95 5.80 -4.56 2.98
N LEU A 96 5.29 -4.31 4.19
CA LEU A 96 4.02 -4.90 4.63
C LEU A 96 2.83 -4.41 3.80
N ILE A 97 2.82 -3.14 3.42
CA ILE A 97 1.81 -2.58 2.51
C ILE A 97 1.88 -3.28 1.15
N ASP A 98 3.07 -3.42 0.57
CA ASP A 98 3.27 -4.10 -0.72
C ASP A 98 2.76 -5.54 -0.68
N GLN A 99 3.07 -6.30 0.39
CA GLN A 99 2.54 -7.65 0.57
C GLN A 99 1.00 -7.67 0.64
N LYS A 100 0.41 -6.73 1.38
CA LYS A 100 -1.05 -6.64 1.52
C LYS A 100 -1.72 -6.26 0.20
N MET A 101 -1.13 -5.35 -0.57
CA MET A 101 -1.60 -4.98 -1.90
C MET A 101 -1.59 -6.17 -2.87
N VAL A 102 -0.51 -6.96 -2.88
CA VAL A 102 -0.43 -8.19 -3.70
C VAL A 102 -1.51 -9.21 -3.30
N SER A 103 -1.71 -9.41 -2.00
CA SER A 103 -2.76 -10.31 -1.48
C SER A 103 -4.15 -9.84 -1.92
N LEU A 104 -4.46 -8.55 -1.77
CA LEU A 104 -5.74 -7.97 -2.17
C LEU A 104 -5.96 -8.00 -3.68
N ALA A 105 -4.92 -7.74 -4.48
CA ALA A 105 -4.99 -7.84 -5.94
C ALA A 105 -5.32 -9.27 -6.40
N THR A 106 -4.72 -10.27 -5.74
CA THR A 106 -5.00 -11.69 -6.00
C THR A 106 -6.45 -12.03 -5.64
N GLU A 107 -6.92 -11.57 -4.48
CA GLU A 107 -8.31 -11.76 -4.03
C GLU A 107 -9.32 -11.11 -5.01
N GLY A 108 -9.06 -9.88 -5.44
CA GLY A 108 -9.89 -9.16 -6.41
C GLY A 108 -9.95 -9.87 -7.77
N SER A 109 -8.83 -10.42 -8.24
CA SER A 109 -8.79 -11.25 -9.45
C SER A 109 -9.66 -12.51 -9.33
N GLY A 110 -9.65 -13.14 -8.16
CA GLY A 110 -10.52 -14.27 -7.83
C GLY A 110 -12.01 -13.91 -7.90
N TYR A 111 -12.40 -12.75 -7.38
CA TYR A 111 -13.77 -12.26 -7.49
C TYR A 111 -14.16 -11.97 -8.94
N MET A 112 -13.30 -11.31 -9.72
CA MET A 112 -13.56 -11.02 -11.13
C MET A 112 -13.77 -12.29 -11.96
N THR A 113 -12.92 -13.31 -11.74
CA THR A 113 -13.05 -14.61 -12.40
C THR A 113 -14.37 -15.30 -12.05
N SER A 114 -14.73 -15.28 -10.76
CA SER A 114 -15.98 -15.87 -10.27
C SER A 114 -17.21 -15.17 -10.84
N ILE A 115 -17.20 -13.83 -10.89
CA ILE A 115 -18.28 -13.03 -11.51
C ILE A 115 -18.45 -13.41 -12.98
N SER A 116 -17.35 -13.46 -13.74
CA SER A 116 -17.38 -13.79 -15.17
C SER A 116 -17.92 -15.20 -15.41
N SER A 117 -17.46 -16.19 -14.63
CA SER A 117 -17.98 -17.56 -14.71
C SER A 117 -19.48 -17.64 -14.44
N LYS A 118 -19.98 -16.97 -13.39
CA LYS A 118 -21.42 -16.93 -13.08
C LYS A 118 -22.24 -16.20 -14.14
N LYS A 119 -21.72 -15.11 -14.71
CA LYS A 119 -22.36 -14.40 -15.82
C LYS A 119 -22.51 -15.30 -17.05
N ASN A 120 -21.46 -16.06 -17.40
CA ASN A 120 -21.52 -17.02 -18.50
C ASN A 120 -22.60 -18.08 -18.25
N LEU A 121 -22.66 -18.65 -17.04
CA LEU A 121 -23.68 -19.62 -16.68
C LEU A 121 -25.11 -19.05 -16.75
N VAL A 122 -25.31 -17.80 -16.31
CA VAL A 122 -26.60 -17.11 -16.48
C VAL A 122 -26.97 -16.98 -17.97
N SER A 123 -26.01 -16.61 -18.81
CA SER A 123 -26.22 -16.50 -20.27
C SER A 123 -26.56 -17.84 -20.92
N GLU A 124 -25.96 -18.94 -20.48
CA GLU A 124 -26.27 -20.31 -20.95
C GLU A 124 -27.67 -20.75 -20.52
N LEU A 125 -28.03 -20.54 -19.25
CA LEU A 125 -29.35 -20.88 -18.71
C LEU A 125 -30.49 -20.08 -19.35
N LYS A 126 -30.22 -18.85 -19.83
CA LYS A 126 -31.20 -18.05 -20.56
C LYS A 126 -31.46 -18.55 -21.98
N LYS A 127 -30.51 -19.28 -22.57
CA LYS A 127 -30.59 -19.85 -23.92
C LYS A 127 -31.19 -21.27 -23.92
N SER A 128 -31.30 -21.90 -22.75
CA SER A 128 -31.81 -23.26 -22.53
C SER A 128 -33.26 -23.25 -22.02
#